data_AF-A0A8B6HBM3-F1
#
_entry.id   AF-A0A8B6HBM3-F1
#
_cell.length_a   1.000
_cell.length_b   1.000
_cell.length_c   1.000
_cell.angle_alpha   90.00
_cell.angle_beta   90.00
_cell.angle_gamma   90.00
#
_symmetry.space_group_name_H-M   'P 1'
#
loop_
_entity.id
_entity.type
_entity.pdbx_description
1 polymer ?
#
loop_
_entity_poly.entity_id
_entity_poly.type
_entity_poly.pdbx_seq_one_letter_code
_entity_poly.pdbx_strand_id
1 'polypeptide(L)'
;MDLRKLKNEDKLDLCRKYYLGGFACLPFLWFINSIWFFKEAFLKEEYTEQKQIRSYVIRSMIGTVIWTAIISVWIVIFQLNRVSWGDTADAMSFIIPRGIP
;
A
#
# COMPACT_ATOMS: atom_id res chain seq x y z
N MET A 1 -16.95 8.76 -0.34
CA MET A 1 -17.73 8.69 0.92
C MET A 1 -17.20 9.77 1.86
N ASP A 2 -18.08 10.53 2.51
CA ASP A 2 -17.66 11.52 3.52
C ASP A 2 -17.54 10.82 4.89
N LEU A 3 -16.31 10.70 5.41
CA LEU A 3 -16.05 10.07 6.72
C LEU A 3 -16.78 10.78 7.86
N ARG A 4 -17.10 12.08 7.72
CA ARG A 4 -17.78 12.84 8.77
C ARG A 4 -19.22 12.39 9.00
N LYS A 5 -19.83 11.74 8.02
CA LYS A 5 -21.22 11.25 8.08
C LYS A 5 -21.34 9.82 8.66
N LEU A 6 -20.22 9.15 8.89
CA LEU A 6 -20.18 7.77 9.39
C LEU A 6 -20.05 7.73 10.91
N LYS A 7 -20.69 6.74 11.54
CA LYS A 7 -20.49 6.43 12.96
C LYS A 7 -19.08 5.92 13.20
N ASN A 8 -18.59 6.05 14.43
CA ASN A 8 -17.23 5.65 14.77
C ASN A 8 -16.97 4.14 14.58
N GLU A 9 -17.97 3.29 14.81
CA GLU A 9 -17.87 1.84 14.57
C GLU A 9 -17.77 1.51 13.07
N ASP A 10 -18.56 2.17 12.21
CA ASP A 10 -18.50 1.97 10.77
C ASP A 10 -17.13 2.37 10.20
N LYS A 11 -16.51 3.41 10.75
CA LYS A 11 -15.14 3.83 10.39
C LYS A 11 -14.12 2.76 10.75
N LEU A 12 -14.24 2.15 11.92
CA LEU A 12 -13.35 1.07 12.34
C LEU A 12 -13.48 -0.14 11.42
N ASP A 13 -14.70 -0.58 11.14
CA ASP A 13 -14.95 -1.72 10.26
C ASP A 13 -14.42 -1.45 8.84
N LEU A 14 -14.61 -0.23 8.33
CA LEU A 14 -14.06 0.19 7.05
C LEU A 14 -12.52 0.17 7.05
N CYS A 15 -11.88 0.73 8.09
CA CYS A 15 -10.42 0.72 8.23
C CYS A 15 -9.88 -0.73 8.31
N ARG A 16 -10.56 -1.61 9.03
CA ARG A 16 -10.21 -3.04 9.14
C ARG A 16 -10.34 -3.76 7.79
N LYS A 17 -11.41 -3.51 7.03
CA LYS A 17 -11.61 -4.09 5.69
C LYS A 17 -10.52 -3.65 4.72
N TYR A 18 -10.15 -2.38 4.73
CA TYR A 18 -9.06 -1.86 3.88
C TYR A 18 -7.71 -2.44 4.29
N TYR A 19 -7.45 -2.57 5.60
CA TYR A 19 -6.26 -3.23 6.11
C TYR A 19 -6.21 -4.71 5.69
N LEU A 20 -7.30 -5.46 5.80
CA LEU A 20 -7.34 -6.86 5.40
C LEU A 20 -7.22 -7.02 3.88
N GLY A 21 -7.89 -6.16 3.11
CA GLY A 21 -7.81 -6.15 1.66
C GLY A 21 -6.40 -5.91 1.12
N GLY A 22 -5.57 -5.13 1.84
CA GLY A 22 -4.20 -4.89 1.40
C GLY A 22 -3.31 -6.14 1.40
N PHE A 23 -3.66 -7.17 2.16
CA PHE A 23 -2.95 -8.46 2.10
C PHE A 23 -3.14 -9.21 0.78
N ALA A 24 -4.10 -8.83 -0.05
CA ALA A 24 -4.25 -9.36 -1.42
C ALA A 24 -3.23 -8.75 -2.40
N CYS A 25 -2.01 -8.46 -1.95
CA CYS A 25 -0.94 -7.79 -2.71
C CYS A 25 -1.35 -6.39 -3.24
N LEU A 26 -2.11 -5.63 -2.45
CA LEU A 26 -2.61 -4.30 -2.82
C LEU A 26 -1.98 -3.21 -1.94
N PRO A 27 -0.69 -2.87 -2.14
CA PRO A 27 -0.02 -1.86 -1.30
C PRO A 27 -0.63 -0.47 -1.45
N PHE A 28 -1.21 -0.16 -2.61
CA PHE A 28 -1.91 1.10 -2.84
C PHE A 28 -3.19 1.21 -2.00
N LEU A 29 -3.84 0.08 -1.67
CA LEU A 29 -5.00 0.07 -0.79
C LEU A 29 -4.60 0.43 0.65
N TRP A 30 -3.49 -0.12 1.15
CA TRP A 30 -2.91 0.27 2.44
C TRP A 30 -2.52 1.75 2.46
N PHE A 31 -1.95 2.28 1.39
CA PHE A 31 -1.62 3.70 1.27
C PHE A 31 -2.87 4.60 1.38
N ILE A 32 -3.93 4.27 0.64
CA ILE A 32 -5.20 5.01 0.72
C ILE A 32 -5.78 4.93 2.15
N ASN A 33 -5.79 3.73 2.75
CA ASN A 33 -6.26 3.54 4.12
C ASN A 33 -5.51 4.45 5.09
N SER A 34 -4.19 4.50 4.98
CA SER A 34 -3.34 5.32 5.83
C SER A 34 -3.65 6.82 5.69
N ILE A 35 -3.74 7.36 4.46
CA ILE A 35 -4.02 8.79 4.25
C ILE A 35 -5.43 9.15 4.67
N TRP A 36 -6.42 8.32 4.31
CA TRP A 36 -7.82 8.65 4.51
C TRP A 36 -8.20 8.65 5.99
N PHE A 37 -7.68 7.69 6.76
CA PHE A 37 -7.89 7.60 8.20
C PHE A 37 -6.83 8.34 9.04
N PHE A 38 -5.80 8.94 8.43
CA PHE A 38 -4.76 9.69 9.16
C PHE A 38 -5.34 10.79 10.04
N LYS A 39 -6.25 11.59 9.47
CA LYS A 39 -6.91 12.68 10.21
C LYS A 39 -7.72 12.15 11.39
N GLU A 40 -8.43 11.05 11.19
CA GLU A 40 -9.26 10.44 12.23
C GLU A 40 -8.41 9.76 13.33
N ALA A 41 -7.23 9.25 12.97
CA ALA A 41 -6.31 8.57 13.89
C ALA A 41 -5.46 9.54 14.72
N PHE A 42 -5.04 10.68 14.16
CA PHE A 42 -4.04 11.56 14.79
C PHE A 42 -4.50 13.00 15.05
N LEU A 43 -5.48 13.54 14.31
CA LEU A 43 -5.90 14.94 14.44
C LEU A 43 -7.20 15.14 15.24
N LYS A 44 -7.99 14.09 15.43
CA LYS A 44 -9.29 14.17 16.12
C LYS A 44 -9.15 13.88 17.61
N GLU A 45 -10.04 14.46 18.42
CA GLU A 45 -10.14 14.23 19.86
C GLU A 45 -10.30 12.74 20.21
N GLU A 46 -9.89 12.37 21.43
CA GLU A 46 -9.91 10.98 21.87
C GLU A 46 -11.31 10.37 21.93
N TYR A 47 -11.50 9.26 21.22
CA TYR A 47 -12.69 8.41 21.30
C TYR A 47 -12.32 6.93 21.37
N THR A 48 -13.22 6.09 21.89
CA THR A 48 -12.98 4.69 22.26
C THR A 48 -12.28 3.87 21.15
N GLU A 49 -12.75 3.97 19.91
CA GLU A 49 -12.24 3.19 18.77
C GLU A 49 -10.97 3.78 18.11
N GLN A 50 -10.56 4.98 18.48
CA GLN A 50 -9.43 5.67 17.85
C GLN A 50 -8.12 4.91 18.03
N LYS A 51 -7.89 4.28 19.20
CA LYS A 51 -6.67 3.50 19.46
C LYS A 51 -6.55 2.32 18.50
N GLN A 52 -7.66 1.66 18.18
CA GLN A 52 -7.67 0.56 17.22
C GLN A 52 -7.42 1.06 15.80
N ILE A 53 -8.11 2.13 15.38
CA ILE A 53 -7.91 2.75 14.05
C ILE A 53 -6.45 3.17 13.88
N ARG A 54 -5.86 3.82 14.89
CA ARG A 54 -4.45 4.23 14.87
C ARG A 54 -3.51 3.04 14.68
N SER A 55 -3.75 1.92 15.35
CA SER A 55 -2.96 0.70 15.17
C SER A 55 -3.04 0.16 13.73
N TYR A 56 -4.25 0.09 13.16
CA TYR A 56 -4.45 -0.35 11.77
C TYR A 56 -3.83 0.60 10.75
N VAL A 57 -3.91 1.91 10.98
CA VAL A 57 -3.30 2.94 10.13
C VAL A 57 -1.77 2.82 10.14
N ILE A 58 -1.16 2.65 11.32
CA ILE A 58 0.30 2.45 11.45
C ILE A 58 0.74 1.17 10.75
N ARG A 59 0.04 0.05 10.98
CA ARG A 59 0.36 -1.23 10.32
C ARG A 59 0.21 -1.13 8.79
N SER A 60 -0.82 -0.43 8.30
CA SER A 60 -1.00 -0.16 6.87
C SER A 60 0.14 0.70 6.30
N MET A 61 0.61 1.72 7.03
CA MET A 61 1.75 2.54 6.61
C MET A 61 3.02 1.69 6.49
N ILE A 62 3.31 0.88 7.50
CA ILE A 62 4.46 -0.03 7.50
C ILE A 62 4.36 -1.01 6.32
N GLY A 63 3.20 -1.63 6.12
CA GLY A 63 2.98 -2.54 5.00
C GLY A 63 3.19 -1.86 3.64
N THR A 64 2.74 -0.61 3.49
CA THR A 64 2.94 0.19 2.27
C THR A 64 4.42 0.45 2.01
N VAL A 65 5.19 0.84 3.04
CA VAL A 65 6.63 1.10 2.92
C VAL A 65 7.38 -0.18 2.54
N ILE A 66 7.06 -1.30 3.20
CA ILE A 66 7.68 -2.60 2.91
C ILE A 66 7.43 -3.00 1.45
N TRP A 67 6.18 -2.95 0.97
CA TRP A 67 5.88 -3.29 -0.42
C TRP A 67 6.52 -2.34 -1.42
N THR A 68 6.52 -1.04 -1.13
CA THR A 68 7.19 -0.05 -1.98
C THR A 68 8.68 -0.38 -2.10
N ALA A 69 9.34 -0.76 -0.99
CA ALA A 69 10.73 -1.18 -1.00
C ALA A 69 10.94 -2.46 -1.80
N ILE A 70 10.10 -3.48 -1.61
CA ILE A 70 10.17 -4.76 -2.35
C ILE A 70 10.04 -4.51 -3.86
N ILE A 71 9.02 -3.76 -4.27
CA ILE A 71 8.79 -3.43 -5.69
C ILE A 71 9.95 -2.62 -6.26
N SER A 72 10.45 -1.64 -5.51
CA SER A 72 11.60 -0.81 -5.94
C SER A 72 12.86 -1.65 -6.13
N VAL A 73 13.16 -2.53 -5.17
CA VAL A 73 14.31 -3.45 -5.25
C VAL A 73 14.17 -4.37 -6.45
N TRP A 74 12.99 -4.96 -6.67
CA TRP A 74 12.73 -5.79 -7.83
C TRP A 74 12.93 -5.04 -9.14
N ILE A 75 12.41 -3.81 -9.25
CA ILE A 75 12.60 -2.96 -10.43
C ILE A 75 14.09 -2.69 -10.66
N VAL A 76 14.85 -2.31 -9.62
CA VAL A 76 16.27 -2.03 -9.76
C VAL A 76 17.04 -3.27 -10.20
N ILE A 77 16.79 -4.44 -9.59
CA ILE A 77 17.43 -5.71 -9.99
C ILE A 77 17.10 -6.03 -11.45
N PHE A 78 15.83 -5.94 -11.83
CA PHE A 78 15.39 -6.23 -13.19
C PHE A 78 16.05 -5.28 -14.18
N GLN A 79 16.05 -3.97 -13.92
CA GLN A 79 16.64 -2.98 -14.84
C GLN A 79 18.16 -3.16 -14.97
N LEU A 80 18.87 -3.50 -13.90
CA LEU A 80 20.33 -3.71 -13.95
C LEU A 80 20.72 -5.04 -14.63
N ASN A 81 19.89 -6.08 -14.52
CA ASN A 81 20.23 -7.41 -14.99
C ASN A 81 19.46 -7.85 -16.24
N ARG A 82 18.51 -7.05 -16.74
CA ARG A 82 17.63 -7.36 -17.89
C ARG A 82 18.43 -7.95 -19.05
N VAL A 83 19.48 -7.25 -19.46
CA VAL A 83 20.32 -7.61 -20.61
C VAL A 83 21.07 -8.91 -20.36
N SER A 84 21.58 -9.10 -19.15
CA SER A 84 22.32 -10.30 -18.73
C SER A 84 21.43 -11.55 -18.71
N TRP A 85 20.14 -11.39 -18.42
CA TRP A 85 19.17 -12.49 -18.34
C TRP A 85 18.60 -12.91 -19.70
N GLY A 86 18.89 -12.18 -20.78
CA GLY A 86 18.55 -12.54 -22.16
C GLY A 86 17.08 -12.92 -22.35
N ASP A 87 16.84 -14.07 -23.01
CA ASP A 87 15.51 -14.59 -23.34
C ASP A 87 14.55 -14.66 -22.14
N THR A 88 15.07 -14.91 -20.92
CA THR A 88 14.26 -14.98 -19.70
C THR A 88 13.70 -13.60 -19.35
N ALA A 89 14.52 -12.55 -19.45
CA ALA A 89 14.07 -11.19 -19.19
C ALA A 89 13.19 -10.64 -20.31
N ASP A 90 13.41 -11.05 -21.56
CA ASP A 90 12.52 -10.70 -22.67
C ASP A 90 11.14 -11.34 -22.51
N ALA A 91 11.05 -12.60 -22.05
CA ALA A 91 9.78 -13.24 -21.73
C ALA A 91 9.03 -12.57 -20.56
N MET A 92 9.77 -12.00 -19.59
CA MET A 92 9.19 -11.23 -18.48
C MET A 92 8.87 -9.77 -18.84
N SER A 93 9.44 -9.24 -19.92
CA SER A 93 9.29 -7.84 -20.31
C SER A 93 7.98 -7.61 -21.04
N PHE A 94 7.07 -6.84 -20.43
CA PHE A 94 5.87 -6.39 -21.15
C PHE A 94 6.19 -5.32 -22.21
N ILE A 95 7.20 -4.48 -21.96
CA ILE A 95 7.67 -3.44 -22.87
C ILE A 95 9.17 -3.64 -23.06
N ILE A 96 9.58 -3.92 -24.29
CA ILE A 96 10.98 -4.06 -24.67
C ILE A 96 11.47 -2.71 -25.22
N PRO A 97 12.49 -2.08 -24.62
CA PRO A 97 13.02 -0.82 -25.11
C PRO A 97 13.66 -1.02 -26.49
N ARG A 98 13.21 -0.27 -27.50
CA ARG A 98 13.79 -0.34 -28.85
C ARG A 98 15.06 0.52 -28.89
N GLY A 99 16.22 -0.12 -29.04
CA GLY A 99 17.51 0.57 -29.25
C GLY A 99 18.53 0.40 -28.12
N ILE A 100 18.18 -0.29 -27.04
CA ILE A 100 19.14 -0.75 -26.02
C ILE A 100 19.07 -2.28 -26.06
N PRO A 101 20.19 -3.00 -26.27
CA PRO A 101 20.20 -4.45 -26.16
C PRO A 101 19.71 -4.89 -24.78
#